data_AF-A0A950QLM0-F1
#
_entry.id   AF-A0A950QLM0-F1
#
_cell.length_a   1.000
_cell.length_b   1.000
_cell.length_c   1.000
_cell.angle_alpha   90.00
_cell.angle_beta   90.00
_cell.angle_gamma   90.00
#
_symmetry.space_group_name_H-M   'P 1'
#
loop_
_entity.id
_entity.type
_entity.pdbx_description
1 polymer ?
#
loop_
_entity_poly.entity_id
_entity_poly.type
_entity_poly.pdbx_seq_one_letter_code
_entity_poly.pdbx_strand_id
1 'polypeptide(L)' 'LRISEGASFLTDGGNVIYDCSFGTITDARALGRALKAITGVVEHGLFIGLANTLLIAQSSTEVEVLKPVAIRDA' A
#
# COMPACT_ATOMS: atom_id res chain seq x y z
N LEU A 1 14.53 6.89 -1.00
CA LEU A 1 15.18 5.69 -0.44
C LEU A 1 14.99 5.72 1.06
N ARG A 2 14.48 4.64 1.64
CA ARG A 2 14.29 4.53 3.08
C ARG A 2 15.62 4.31 3.79
N ILE A 3 15.91 5.14 4.78
CA ILE A 3 17.10 5.06 5.62
C ILE A 3 16.67 4.69 7.04
N SER A 4 17.38 3.76 7.65
CA SER A 4 17.24 3.36 9.06
C SER A 4 18.63 3.29 9.66
N GLU A 5 18.83 3.86 10.85
CA GLU A 5 20.11 3.81 11.58
C GLU A 5 21.33 4.25 10.75
N GLY A 6 21.13 5.20 9.82
CA GLY A 6 22.19 5.72 8.95
C GLY A 6 22.53 4.86 7.73
N ALA A 7 21.82 3.76 7.48
CA ALA A 7 22.00 2.89 6.31
C ALA A 7 20.69 2.67 5.52
N SER A 8 20.79 2.12 4.31
CA SER A 8 19.60 1.73 3.54
C SER A 8 18.83 0.66 4.31
N PHE A 9 17.54 0.89 4.53
CA PHE A 9 16.68 -0.13 5.12
C PHE A 9 16.51 -1.29 4.14
N LEU A 10 16.73 -2.50 4.64
CA LEU A 10 16.50 -3.73 3.89
C LEU A 10 15.27 -4.44 4.45
N THR A 11 14.36 -4.83 3.56
CA THR A 11 13.28 -5.76 3.90
C THR A 11 13.84 -7.12 4.31
N ASP A 12 13.05 -7.97 4.95
CA ASP A 12 13.41 -9.38 5.20
C ASP A 12 13.83 -10.14 3.92
N GLY A 13 13.28 -9.76 2.77
CA GLY A 13 13.68 -10.29 1.46
C GLY A 13 14.95 -9.68 0.85
N GLY A 14 15.69 -8.85 1.59
CA GLY A 14 16.94 -8.22 1.15
C GLY A 14 16.80 -7.04 0.18
N ASN A 15 15.59 -6.53 -0.07
CA ASN A 15 15.34 -5.42 -1.00
C ASN A 15 15.36 -4.05 -0.32
N VAL A 16 15.70 -3.01 -1.07
CA VAL A 16 15.55 -1.61 -0.64
C VAL A 16 14.12 -1.12 -0.83
N ILE A 17 13.73 -0.09 -0.06
CA ILE A 17 12.43 0.57 -0.20
C ILE A 17 12.63 1.99 -0.72
N TYR A 18 11.85 2.38 -1.74
CA TYR A 18 11.71 3.77 -2.15
C TYR A 18 10.37 4.32 -1.65
N ASP A 19 10.45 5.25 -0.68
CA ASP A 19 9.35 6.11 -0.31
C ASP A 19 9.13 7.18 -1.40
N CYS A 20 8.02 7.09 -2.12
CA CYS A 20 7.70 7.93 -3.27
C CYS A 20 6.49 8.82 -2.96
N SER A 21 6.71 10.13 -2.92
CA SER A 21 5.64 11.12 -2.71
C SER A 21 4.93 11.44 -4.03
N PHE A 22 3.88 10.69 -4.36
CA PHE A 22 3.04 10.95 -5.54
C PHE A 22 1.98 12.04 -5.34
N GLY A 23 1.81 12.55 -4.12
CA GLY A 23 0.67 13.39 -3.76
C GLY A 23 -0.64 12.58 -3.78
N THR A 24 -1.71 13.16 -4.32
CA THR A 24 -2.97 12.43 -4.51
C THR A 24 -2.87 11.43 -5.65
N ILE A 25 -3.10 10.15 -5.36
CA ILE A 25 -3.15 9.08 -6.35
C ILE A 25 -4.59 9.00 -6.88
N THR A 26 -4.82 9.41 -8.12
CA THR A 26 -6.15 9.44 -8.76
C THR A 26 -6.59 8.08 -9.30
N ASP A 27 -5.66 7.25 -9.76
CA ASP A 27 -5.89 5.87 -10.18
C ASP A 27 -4.82 4.93 -9.61
N ALA A 28 -5.13 4.31 -8.48
CA ALA A 28 -4.23 3.39 -7.81
C ALA A 28 -3.98 2.10 -8.62
N ARG A 29 -4.96 1.61 -9.39
CA ARG A 29 -4.80 0.39 -10.20
C ARG A 29 -3.84 0.62 -11.36
N ALA A 30 -4.00 1.73 -12.07
CA ALA A 30 -3.09 2.10 -13.15
C ALA A 30 -1.67 2.34 -12.64
N LEU A 31 -1.52 3.09 -11.54
CA LEU A 31 -0.22 3.33 -10.92
C LEU A 31 0.45 2.02 -10.48
N GLY A 32 -0.29 1.13 -9.80
CA GLY A 32 0.24 -0.16 -9.37
C GLY A 32 0.75 -1.01 -10.53
N ARG A 33 -0.04 -1.14 -11.61
CA ARG A 33 0.40 -1.84 -12.83
C ARG A 33 1.65 -1.20 -13.45
N ALA A 34 1.70 0.13 -13.51
CA ALA A 34 2.85 0.84 -14.07
C ALA A 34 4.12 0.61 -13.24
N LEU A 35 4.03 0.67 -11.91
CA LEU A 35 5.16 0.39 -11.01
C LEU A 35 5.65 -1.04 -11.15
N LYS A 36 4.72 -2.02 -11.17
CA LYS A 36 5.06 -3.44 -11.28
C LYS A 36 5.74 -3.80 -12.60
N ALA A 37 5.51 -3.03 -13.66
CA ALA A 37 6.15 -3.24 -14.97
C ALA A 37 7.61 -2.77 -15.03
N ILE A 38 8.09 -1.98 -14.05
CA ILE A 38 9.46 -1.45 -14.03
C ILE A 38 10.43 -2.56 -13.60
N THR A 39 11.43 -2.84 -14.43
CA THR A 39 12.50 -3.79 -14.07
C THR A 39 13.20 -3.36 -12.78
N GLY A 40 13.33 -4.29 -11.83
CA GLY A 40 13.91 -4.03 -10.50
C GLY A 40 12.89 -3.63 -9.45
N VAL A 41 11.63 -3.33 -9.81
CA VAL A 41 10.55 -3.21 -8.83
C VAL A 41 10.08 -4.61 -8.45
N VAL A 42 10.32 -4.96 -7.18
CA VAL A 42 9.84 -6.24 -6.63
C VAL A 42 8.34 -6.16 -6.37
N GLU A 43 7.89 -5.15 -5.63
CA GLU A 43 6.49 -4.93 -5.27
C GLU A 43 6.22 -3.46 -4.93
N HIS A 44 4.94 -3.13 -4.70
CA HIS A 44 4.50 -1.81 -4.25
C HIS A 44 3.52 -1.90 -3.07
N GLY A 45 3.36 -0.80 -2.34
CA GLY A 45 2.47 -0.72 -1.17
C GLY A 45 0.97 -0.51 -1.47
N LEU A 46 0.50 -0.65 -2.71
CA LEU A 46 -0.90 -0.46 -3.08
C LEU A 46 -1.71 -1.78 -2.97
N PHE A 47 -2.55 -1.90 -1.94
CA PHE A 47 -3.37 -3.09 -1.67
C PHE A 47 -4.81 -2.94 -2.17
N ILE A 48 -5.00 -3.03 -3.49
CA ILE A 48 -6.28 -2.70 -4.13
C ILE A 48 -7.18 -3.93 -4.23
N GLY A 49 -8.39 -3.84 -3.68
CA GLY A 49 -9.37 -4.94 -3.73
C GLY A 49 -9.04 -6.13 -2.83
N LEU A 50 -8.08 -5.99 -1.91
CA LEU A 50 -7.63 -7.07 -1.04
C LEU A 50 -8.26 -7.05 0.35
N ALA A 51 -8.55 -5.87 0.91
CA ALA A 51 -9.10 -5.75 2.25
C ALA A 51 -10.59 -6.10 2.27
N ASN A 52 -11.02 -7.02 3.15
CA ASN A 52 -12.42 -7.45 3.29
C ASN A 52 -13.16 -6.79 4.46
N THR A 53 -12.43 -6.30 5.45
CA THR A 53 -12.98 -5.63 6.64
C THR A 53 -11.96 -4.61 7.11
N LEU A 54 -12.41 -3.40 7.42
CA LEU A 54 -11.61 -2.35 8.04
C LEU A 54 -12.21 -2.03 9.41
N LEU A 55 -11.40 -2.20 10.46
CA LEU A 55 -11.76 -1.87 11.84
C LEU A 55 -11.08 -0.56 12.20
N ILE A 56 -11.85 0.50 12.43
CA ILE A 56 -11.35 1.85 12.75
C ILE A 56 -11.71 2.16 14.19
N ALA A 57 -10.70 2.32 15.05
CA ALA A 57 -10.94 2.81 16.41
C ALA A 57 -11.29 4.31 16.34
N GLN A 58 -12.51 4.66 16.75
CA GLN A 58 -12.98 6.05 16.83
C GLN A 58 -12.68 6.67 18.19
N SER A 59 -12.65 5.85 19.24
CA SER A 59 -12.26 6.23 20.60
C SER A 59 -11.72 5.02 21.37
N SER A 60 -11.41 5.18 22.66
CA SER A 60 -10.94 4.08 23.52
C SER A 60 -11.99 2.96 23.70
N THR A 61 -13.26 3.22 23.41
CA THR A 61 -14.36 2.27 23.63
C THR A 61 -15.17 1.98 22.38
N GLU A 62 -14.87 2.62 21.25
CA GLU A 62 -15.67 2.53 20.03
C GLU A 62 -14.83 2.12 18.82
N VAL A 63 -15.34 1.13 18.08
CA VAL A 63 -14.77 0.64 16.83
C VAL A 63 -15.83 0.68 15.74
N GLU A 64 -15.55 1.41 14.67
CA GLU A 64 -16.31 1.37 13.43
C GLU A 64 -15.83 0.22 12.54
N VAL A 65 -16.78 -0.55 12.00
CA VAL A 65 -16.51 -1.69 11.11
C VAL A 65 -17.00 -1.35 9.72
N LEU A 66 -16.06 -1.11 8.80
CA LEU A 66 -16.36 -0.92 7.38
C LEU A 66 -16.13 -2.22 6.62
N LYS A 67 -17.10 -2.59 5.78
CA LYS A 67 -16.95 -3.65 4.79
C LYS A 67 -16.88 -3.02 3.40
N PRO A 68 -16.06 -3.52 2.49
CA PRO A 68 -16.10 -3.11 1.10
C PRO A 68 -17.52 -3.31 0.57
N VAL A 69 -18.03 -2.30 -0.13
CA VAL A 69 -19.16 -2.53 -1.03
C VAL A 69 -18.70 -3.57 -2.03
N ALA A 70 -19.47 -4.65 -2.20
CA ALA A 70 -19.15 -5.69 -3.18
C ALA A 70 -18.84 -5.02 -4.52
N ILE A 71 -17.57 -5.08 -4.94
CA ILE A 71 -17.18 -4.65 -6.27
C ILE A 71 -17.79 -5.72 -7.18
N ARG A 72 -18.88 -5.37 -7.87
CA ARG A 72 -19.30 -6.14 -9.03
C ARG A 72 -18.22 -5.90 -10.08
N ASP A 73 -17.25 -6.81 -10.15
CA ASP A 73 -16.23 -6.76 -11.19
C ASP A 73 -16.92 -6.81 -12.56
N ALA A 74 -16.51 -5.87 -13.43
CA ALA A 74 -16.76 -5.89 -14.86
C ALA A 74 -15.53 -6.45 -15.57
#